data_AF-A0A386WKA1-F1
#
_entry.id   AF-A0A386WKA1-F1
#
_cell.length_a   1.000
_cell.length_b   1.000
_cell.length_c   1.000
_cell.angle_alpha   90.00
_cell.angle_beta   90.00
_cell.angle_gamma   90.00
#
_symmetry.space_group_name_H-M   'P 1'
#
loop_
_entity.id
_entity.type
_entity.pdbx_description
1 polymer ?
#
loop_
_entity_poly.entity_id
_entity_poly.type
_entity_poly.pdbx_seq_one_letter_code
_entity_poly.pdbx_strand_id
1 'polypeptide(L)'
;MTTHGPVMPIWSCGGCDGPWPCPTRKRELRAEYADAPVSLALYLGAYLVQATEDMPWTPAGVLHRRFLGWTRETGHLMPVVQQRGAATVPAESGRDESHQEW
;
A
#
# COMPACT_ATOMS: atom_id res chain seq x y z
N MET A 1 15.99 3.41 -19.55
CA MET A 1 16.24 1.97 -19.31
C MET A 1 16.06 1.73 -17.83
N THR A 2 15.14 0.87 -17.40
CA THR A 2 14.99 0.54 -15.97
C THR A 2 16.21 -0.27 -15.55
N THR A 3 17.25 0.42 -15.05
CA THR A 3 18.56 -0.14 -14.70
C THR A 3 18.46 -1.33 -13.76
N HIS A 4 17.37 -1.45 -12.98
CA HIS A 4 17.16 -2.50 -11.98
C HIS A 4 16.09 -3.54 -12.36
N GLY A 5 16.14 -4.06 -13.60
CA GLY A 5 15.26 -5.15 -14.08
C GLY A 5 15.60 -6.54 -13.50
N PRO A 6 14.70 -7.53 -13.62
CA PRO A 6 14.96 -8.91 -13.21
C PRO A 6 15.85 -9.65 -14.20
N VAL A 7 16.75 -10.49 -13.68
CA VAL A 7 17.58 -11.43 -14.44
C VAL A 7 17.21 -12.84 -13.99
N MET A 8 16.61 -13.60 -14.90
CA MET A 8 16.18 -14.98 -14.69
C MET A 8 17.32 -15.97 -14.99
N PRO A 9 17.29 -17.21 -14.45
CA PRO A 9 16.25 -17.79 -13.59
C PRO A 9 16.52 -17.59 -12.08
N ILE A 10 17.62 -16.94 -11.69
CA ILE A 10 17.94 -16.73 -10.26
C ILE A 10 17.26 -15.49 -9.66
N TRP A 11 16.56 -14.73 -10.50
CA TRP A 11 15.87 -13.48 -10.16
C TRP A 11 16.80 -12.46 -9.51
N SER A 12 18.02 -12.30 -10.02
CA SER A 12 18.92 -11.23 -9.59
C SER A 12 18.55 -9.90 -10.27
N CYS A 13 19.04 -8.79 -9.74
CA CYS A 13 18.79 -7.47 -10.29
C CYS A 13 19.90 -7.10 -11.28
N GLY A 14 19.54 -6.81 -12.53
CA GLY A 14 20.52 -6.48 -13.58
C GLY A 14 21.30 -5.17 -13.39
N GLY A 15 20.99 -4.38 -12.36
CA GLY A 15 21.69 -3.13 -12.06
C GLY A 15 22.56 -3.16 -10.81
N CYS A 16 22.35 -4.12 -9.90
CA CYS A 16 23.11 -4.19 -8.66
C CYS A 16 23.42 -5.62 -8.18
N ASP A 17 23.11 -6.63 -8.98
CA ASP A 17 23.35 -8.06 -8.77
C ASP A 17 22.71 -8.69 -7.52
N GLY A 18 22.09 -7.87 -6.65
CA GLY A 18 21.32 -8.34 -5.50
C GLY A 18 20.00 -9.01 -5.89
N PRO A 19 19.25 -9.54 -4.90
CA PRO A 19 17.97 -10.17 -5.17
C PRO A 19 16.96 -9.18 -5.74
N TRP A 20 16.40 -9.47 -6.91
CA TRP A 20 15.29 -8.72 -7.48
C TRP A 20 13.95 -9.09 -6.79
N PRO A 21 13.05 -8.16 -6.46
CA PRO A 21 13.22 -6.70 -6.57
C PRO A 21 14.25 -6.18 -5.55
N CYS A 22 15.26 -5.44 -6.02
CA CYS A 22 16.25 -4.83 -5.14
C CYS A 22 15.67 -3.58 -4.45
N PRO A 23 16.30 -3.04 -3.38
CA PRO A 23 15.78 -1.87 -2.68
C PRO A 23 15.48 -0.66 -3.58
N THR A 24 16.32 -0.42 -4.60
CA THR A 24 16.08 0.65 -5.60
C THR A 24 14.83 0.36 -6.42
N ARG A 25 14.69 -0.83 -6.99
CA ARG A 25 13.50 -1.19 -7.77
C ARG A 25 12.22 -1.17 -6.93
N LYS A 26 12.29 -1.57 -5.65
CA LYS A 26 11.14 -1.45 -4.73
C LYS A 26 10.67 -0.01 -4.55
N ARG A 27 11.60 0.96 -4.47
CA ARG A 27 11.25 2.39 -4.38
C ARG A 27 10.68 2.91 -5.69
N GLU A 28 11.31 2.59 -6.81
CA GLU A 28 10.80 2.95 -8.15
C GLU A 28 9.39 2.43 -8.37
N LEU A 29 9.15 1.15 -8.09
CA LEU A 29 7.83 0.53 -8.27
C LEU A 29 6.76 1.15 -7.34
N ARG A 30 7.12 1.55 -6.11
CA ARG A 30 6.16 2.28 -5.27
C ARG A 30 5.84 3.65 -5.83
N ALA A 31 6.83 4.37 -6.34
CA ALA A 31 6.61 5.69 -6.94
C ALA A 31 5.79 5.58 -8.25
N GLU A 32 6.06 4.59 -9.09
CA GLU A 32 5.36 4.32 -10.35
C GLU A 32 3.88 3.95 -10.13
N TYR A 33 3.58 3.23 -9.03
CA TYR A 33 2.24 2.75 -8.70
C TYR A 33 1.66 3.43 -7.45
N ALA A 34 2.07 4.67 -7.14
CA ALA A 34 1.68 5.35 -5.90
C ALA A 34 0.15 5.43 -5.73
N ASP A 35 -0.58 5.70 -6.82
CA ASP A 35 -2.05 5.78 -6.85
C ASP A 35 -2.73 4.44 -7.21
N ALA A 36 -1.97 3.36 -7.36
CA ALA A 36 -2.45 2.06 -7.81
C ALA A 36 -1.78 0.87 -7.09
N PRO A 37 -1.86 0.79 -5.74
CA PRO A 37 -1.19 -0.25 -4.96
C PRO A 37 -1.68 -1.68 -5.28
N VAL A 38 -2.95 -1.84 -5.68
CA VAL A 38 -3.49 -3.12 -6.14
C VAL A 38 -2.82 -3.55 -7.45
N SER A 39 -2.65 -2.63 -8.40
CA SER A 39 -1.96 -2.91 -9.66
C SER A 39 -0.50 -3.30 -9.45
N LEU A 40 0.20 -2.68 -8.50
CA LEU A 40 1.55 -3.08 -8.09
C LEU A 40 1.59 -4.53 -7.58
N ALA A 41 0.64 -4.89 -6.72
CA ALA A 41 0.55 -6.25 -6.17
C ALA A 41 0.26 -7.29 -7.27
N LEU A 42 -0.61 -6.97 -8.24
CA LEU A 42 -0.88 -7.85 -9.37
C LEU A 42 0.33 -8.02 -10.29
N TYR A 43 1.02 -6.92 -10.61
CA TYR A 43 2.24 -6.93 -11.42
C TYR A 43 3.34 -7.80 -10.79
N LEU A 44 3.58 -7.63 -9.49
CA LEU A 44 4.54 -8.46 -8.75
C LEU A 44 4.04 -9.89 -8.50
N GLY A 45 2.72 -10.11 -8.48
CA GLY A 45 2.11 -11.43 -8.41
C GLY A 45 2.42 -12.28 -9.64
N ALA A 46 2.38 -11.69 -10.85
CA ALA A 46 2.77 -12.37 -12.07
C ALA A 46 4.23 -12.84 -12.03
N TYR A 47 5.14 -11.98 -11.56
CA TYR A 47 6.54 -12.36 -11.38
C TYR A 47 6.77 -13.39 -10.27
N LEU A 48 5.97 -13.38 -9.20
CA LEU A 48 6.04 -14.40 -8.15
C LEU A 48 5.77 -15.79 -8.73
N VAL A 49 4.74 -15.94 -9.58
CA VAL A 49 4.41 -17.22 -10.23
C VAL A 49 5.59 -17.72 -11.07
N GLN A 50 6.15 -16.86 -11.91
CA GLN A 50 7.33 -17.21 -12.71
C GLN A 50 8.55 -17.56 -11.83
N ALA A 51 8.77 -16.82 -10.74
CA ALA A 51 9.86 -17.10 -9.81
C ALA A 51 9.69 -18.42 -9.05
N THR A 52 8.46 -18.86 -8.79
CA THR A 52 8.20 -20.17 -8.19
C THR A 52 8.51 -21.32 -9.15
N GLU A 53 8.34 -21.10 -10.46
CA GLU A 53 8.72 -22.06 -11.49
C GLU A 53 10.24 -22.13 -11.68
N ASP A 54 10.90 -20.97 -11.70
CA ASP A 54 12.36 -20.88 -11.92
C ASP A 54 13.20 -21.32 -10.71
N MET A 55 12.68 -21.15 -9.48
CA MET A 55 13.39 -21.44 -8.24
C MET A 55 12.62 -22.43 -7.34
N PRO A 56 12.34 -23.67 -7.80
CA PRO A 56 11.52 -24.64 -7.06
C PRO A 56 12.15 -25.09 -5.74
N TRP A 57 13.46 -24.88 -5.57
CA TRP A 57 14.17 -25.15 -4.31
C TRP A 57 13.97 -24.05 -3.26
N THR A 58 13.41 -22.89 -3.62
CA THR A 58 13.17 -21.80 -2.68
C THR A 58 11.79 -21.94 -2.06
N PRO A 59 11.65 -21.95 -0.72
CA PRO A 59 10.35 -22.06 -0.08
C PRO A 59 9.39 -20.95 -0.53
N ALA A 60 8.15 -21.32 -0.86
CA ALA A 60 7.14 -20.39 -1.39
C ALA A 60 6.91 -19.16 -0.49
N GLY A 61 6.93 -19.33 0.83
CA GLY A 61 6.79 -18.23 1.78
C GLY A 61 7.92 -17.18 1.71
N VAL A 62 9.14 -17.61 1.34
CA VAL A 62 10.30 -16.71 1.13
C VAL A 62 10.09 -15.88 -0.13
N LEU A 63 9.66 -16.51 -1.22
CA LEU A 63 9.34 -15.81 -2.48
C LEU A 63 8.16 -14.86 -2.28
N HIS A 64 7.08 -15.30 -1.63
CA HIS A 64 5.94 -14.44 -1.34
C HIS A 64 6.35 -13.18 -0.55
N ARG A 65 7.14 -13.34 0.53
CA ARG A 65 7.62 -12.19 1.32
C ARG A 65 8.53 -11.27 0.48
N ARG A 66 9.37 -11.83 -0.39
CA ARG A 66 10.31 -11.10 -1.25
C ARG A 66 9.58 -10.22 -2.27
N PHE A 67 8.59 -10.78 -2.97
CA PHE A 67 7.85 -10.09 -4.04
C PHE A 67 6.71 -9.23 -3.49
N LEU A 68 5.88 -9.76 -2.57
CA LEU A 68 4.64 -9.11 -2.13
C LEU A 68 4.69 -8.59 -0.68
N GLY A 69 5.64 -9.02 0.14
CA GLY A 69 5.68 -8.67 1.57
C GLY A 69 5.89 -7.18 1.88
N TRP A 70 6.08 -6.34 0.86
CA TRP A 70 6.34 -4.91 0.98
C TRP A 70 5.36 -4.05 0.17
N THR A 71 4.47 -4.65 -0.64
CA THR A 71 3.55 -3.91 -1.54
C THR A 71 2.32 -3.35 -0.82
N ARG A 72 2.04 -3.86 0.38
CA ARG A 72 0.96 -3.37 1.23
C ARG A 72 1.44 -2.16 2.00
N GLU A 73 0.95 -0.98 1.64
CA GLU A 73 0.95 0.17 2.52
C GLU A 73 -0.24 0.04 3.47
N THR A 74 0.04 -0.15 4.75
CA THR A 74 -0.96 -0.25 5.83
C THR A 74 -1.86 1.00 5.92
N GLY A 75 -1.59 2.07 5.18
CA GLY A 75 -2.31 3.34 5.20
C GLY A 75 -3.48 3.49 4.23
N HIS A 76 -3.68 2.57 3.27
CA HIS A 76 -4.78 2.66 2.30
C HIS A 76 -5.82 1.52 2.46
N LEU A 77 -5.92 0.93 3.65
CA LEU A 77 -7.20 0.40 4.08
C LEU A 77 -8.02 1.61 4.52
N MET A 78 -8.73 2.21 3.55
CA MET A 78 -9.84 3.17 3.69
C MET A 78 -9.80 4.10 4.94
N PRO A 79 -9.80 5.44 4.79
CA PRO A 79 -10.52 6.20 5.80
C PRO A 79 -11.94 5.64 5.75
N VAL A 80 -12.42 5.04 6.84
CA VAL A 80 -13.87 4.93 7.03
C VAL A 80 -14.41 6.31 6.67
N VAL A 81 -15.31 6.36 5.69
CA VAL A 81 -15.98 7.60 5.32
C VAL A 81 -16.53 8.18 6.62
N GLN A 82 -15.83 9.17 7.19
CA GLN A 82 -16.25 9.77 8.44
C GLN A 82 -17.43 10.61 8.04
N GLN A 83 -18.61 10.01 8.21
CA GLN A 83 -19.90 10.55 7.84
C GLN A 83 -19.95 11.96 8.40
N ARG A 84 -19.84 12.94 7.49
CA ARG A 84 -19.89 14.36 7.80
C ARG A 84 -21.34 14.66 8.13
N GLY A 85 -21.77 14.29 9.34
CA GLY A 85 -23.03 14.71 9.92
C GLY A 85 -22.90 16.16 10.37
N ALA A 86 -22.92 17.10 9.43
CA ALA A 86 -23.14 18.50 9.75
C ALA A 86 -24.65 18.75 9.81
N ALA A 87 -25.18 18.88 11.03
CA ALA A 87 -26.24 19.82 11.34
C ALA A 87 -26.25 20.06 12.85
N THR A 88 -25.45 21.03 13.28
CA THR A 88 -25.72 21.76 14.52
C THR A 88 -27.12 22.38 14.37
N VAL A 89 -28.11 21.85 15.07
CA VAL A 89 -29.33 22.59 15.38
C VAL A 89 -29.02 23.51 16.57
N PRO A 90 -29.11 24.84 16.45
CA PRO A 90 -29.16 25.69 17.62
C PRO A 90 -30.59 25.61 18.18
N ALA A 91 -30.77 24.87 19.27
CA ALA A 91 -31.96 25.03 20.10
C ALA A 91 -31.68 26.18 21.07
N GLU A 92 -32.13 27.37 20.68
CA GLU A 92 -32.43 28.44 21.61
C GLU A 92 -33.37 27.93 22.70
N SER A 93 -32.97 28.05 23.96
CA SER A 93 -33.88 27.89 25.10
C SER A 93 -33.49 28.86 26.18
N GLY A 94 -34.30 29.91 26.32
CA GLY A 94 -34.53 30.58 27.60
C GLY A 94 -33.76 31.88 27.80
N ARG A 95 -34.19 32.94 27.12
CA ARG A 95 -34.11 34.29 27.69
C ARG A 95 -35.23 34.41 28.73
N ASP A 96 -34.80 34.58 29.98
CA ASP A 96 -35.24 35.60 30.92
C ASP A 96 -36.75 35.87 31.02
N GLU A 97 -37.38 35.30 32.05
CA GLU A 97 -38.45 35.97 32.77
C GLU A 97 -38.03 36.19 34.23
N SER A 98 -37.75 37.47 34.50
CA SER A 98 -38.36 38.19 35.61
C SER A 98 -37.74 38.03 36.99
N HIS A 99 -36.73 38.87 37.20
CA HIS A 99 -36.46 39.53 38.48
C HIS A 99 -37.75 39.98 39.21
N GLN A 100 -37.80 39.66 40.51
CA GLN A 100 -38.15 40.53 41.65
C GLN A 100 -39.45 41.36 41.64
N GLU A 101 -40.34 41.03 42.58
CA GLU A 101 -41.17 41.92 43.43
C GLU A 101 -42.14 41.00 44.23
N TRP A 102 -42.19 40.87 45.56
CA TRP A 102 -42.21 41.81 46.69
C TRP A 102 -41.75 41.12 47.99
#